data_AF-A0A660XV30-F1
#
_entry.id   AF-A0A660XV30-F1
#
_cell.length_a   1.000
_cell.length_b   1.000
_cell.length_c   1.000
_cell.angle_alpha   90.00
_cell.angle_beta   90.00
_cell.angle_gamma   90.00
#
_symmetry.space_group_name_H-M   'P 1'
#
loop_
_entity.id
_entity.type
_entity.pdbx_description
1 polymer ?
#
loop_
_entity_poly.entity_id
_entity_poly.type
_entity_poly.pdbx_seq_one_letter_code
_entity_poly.pdbx_strand_id
1 'polypeptide(L)'
;MRLEKMEMNQMKVEDLQIQRNVHLSGPGRIAPAKISNLPESAAGDTAKQIGNFADILAHKIDENGGVKFSAHALQRISEREINLSVSDLDRIEQGLKNVEEKGARSSLLLLDDTAYIVSVNNRTVITAMSKEQTIGNVFTNIDSVAIV
;
A
#
# COMPACT_ATOMS: atom_id res chain seq x y z
N MET A 1 2.54 -1.29 -46.50
CA MET A 1 2.52 -0.45 -45.29
C MET A 1 1.26 -0.74 -44.49
N ARG A 2 1.37 -1.51 -43.42
CA ARG A 2 0.43 -1.55 -42.29
C ARG A 2 1.19 -2.22 -41.15
N LEU A 3 1.89 -1.41 -40.36
CA LEU A 3 2.37 -1.85 -39.06
C LEU A 3 1.20 -1.68 -38.09
N GLU A 4 0.67 -2.80 -37.61
CA GLU A 4 -0.17 -2.83 -36.42
C GLU A 4 0.63 -2.29 -35.25
N LYS A 5 0.06 -1.28 -34.58
CA LYS A 5 0.60 -0.71 -33.36
C LYS A 5 0.51 -1.78 -32.28
N MET A 6 1.67 -2.14 -31.75
CA MET A 6 1.82 -2.92 -30.54
C MET A 6 1.45 -1.98 -29.38
N GLU A 7 0.17 -1.91 -29.03
CA GLU A 7 -0.29 -1.22 -27.83
C GLU A 7 0.23 -2.01 -26.62
N MET A 8 1.28 -1.47 -26.00
CA MET A 8 1.73 -1.84 -24.67
C MET A 8 0.55 -1.74 -23.71
N ASN A 9 0.33 -2.80 -22.94
CA ASN A 9 -0.70 -2.90 -21.92
C ASN A 9 -0.42 -1.86 -20.82
N GLN A 10 -0.98 -0.66 -20.98
CA GLN A 10 -0.92 0.42 -20.01
C GLN A 10 -2.01 0.16 -18.96
N MET A 11 -1.60 -0.11 -17.73
CA MET A 11 -2.54 -0.24 -16.62
C MET A 11 -2.95 1.17 -16.19
N LYS A 12 -4.23 1.49 -16.34
CA LYS A 12 -4.76 2.83 -16.09
C LYS A 12 -4.98 2.97 -14.59
N VAL A 13 -4.69 4.14 -14.01
CA VAL A 13 -4.86 4.40 -12.56
C VAL A 13 -6.30 4.14 -12.09
N GLU A 14 -7.25 4.23 -13.01
CA GLU A 14 -8.68 3.91 -12.83
C GLU A 14 -8.93 2.46 -12.37
N ASP A 15 -8.10 1.50 -12.79
CA ASP A 15 -8.24 0.08 -12.42
C ASP A 15 -7.90 -0.19 -10.94
N LEU A 16 -7.18 0.72 -10.28
CA LEU A 16 -6.83 0.63 -8.86
C LEU A 16 -7.93 1.17 -7.93
N GLN A 17 -8.91 1.93 -8.44
CA GLN A 17 -9.87 2.67 -7.60
C GLN A 17 -11.20 1.93 -7.33
N ILE A 18 -11.49 0.80 -7.99
CA ILE A 18 -12.84 0.19 -7.93
C ILE A 18 -13.13 -0.61 -6.64
N GLN A 19 -12.19 -0.77 -5.70
CA GLN A 19 -12.39 -1.67 -4.55
C GLN A 19 -12.89 -1.07 -3.23
N ARG A 20 -13.23 0.21 -3.10
CA ARG A 20 -13.76 0.72 -1.81
C ARG A 20 -14.89 1.72 -1.94
N ASN A 21 -16.11 1.20 -2.06
CA ASN A 21 -17.29 1.89 -1.57
C ASN A 21 -17.81 1.16 -0.33
N VAL A 22 -17.50 1.69 0.86
CA VAL A 22 -18.12 1.27 2.12
C VAL A 22 -18.88 2.46 2.68
N HIS A 23 -20.21 2.40 2.61
CA HIS A 23 -21.10 3.37 3.24
C HIS A 23 -21.09 3.10 4.76
N LEU A 24 -20.50 4.01 5.54
CA LEU A 24 -20.46 3.93 7.00
C LEU A 24 -21.73 4.58 7.58
N SER A 25 -22.75 3.77 7.89
CA SER A 25 -23.79 4.17 8.83
C SER A 25 -23.21 4.17 10.24
N GLY A 26 -23.34 5.28 10.97
CA GLY A 26 -22.77 5.46 12.31
C GLY A 26 -23.30 4.45 13.34
N PRO A 27 -22.57 4.20 14.45
CA PRO A 27 -22.97 3.20 15.44
C PRO A 27 -24.17 3.67 16.24
N GLY A 28 -25.33 3.05 16.02
CA GLY A 28 -26.49 3.14 16.91
C GLY A 28 -26.14 2.49 18.26
N ARG A 29 -26.43 3.20 19.36
CA ARG A 29 -26.23 2.68 20.72
C ARG A 29 -27.35 1.67 21.03
N ILE A 30 -27.02 0.38 21.03
CA ILE A 30 -27.90 -0.66 21.59
C ILE A 30 -27.69 -0.74 23.11
N ALA A 31 -28.77 -0.62 23.89
CA ALA A 31 -28.72 -0.83 25.33
C ALA A 31 -28.69 -2.35 25.63
N PRO A 32 -27.91 -2.83 26.61
CA PRO A 32 -27.86 -4.25 26.93
C PRO A 32 -29.17 -4.68 27.60
N ALA A 33 -29.89 -5.59 26.96
CA ALA A 33 -31.00 -6.30 27.60
C ALA A 33 -30.45 -7.22 28.69
N LYS A 34 -31.02 -7.14 29.90
CA LYS A 34 -30.67 -8.01 31.02
C LYS A 34 -31.17 -9.43 30.73
N ILE A 35 -30.26 -10.31 30.35
CA ILE A 35 -30.58 -11.74 30.12
C ILE A 35 -30.51 -12.43 31.49
N SER A 36 -31.66 -12.63 32.12
CA SER A 36 -31.78 -13.52 33.27
C SER A 36 -31.90 -14.96 32.76
N ASN A 37 -30.98 -15.82 33.21
CA ASN A 37 -30.92 -17.28 33.09
C ASN A 37 -29.98 -17.82 31.99
N LEU A 38 -28.76 -18.19 32.40
CA LEU A 38 -27.94 -19.22 31.73
C LEU A 38 -27.80 -20.42 32.69
N PRO A 39 -28.00 -21.67 32.21
CA PRO A 39 -27.35 -22.82 32.83
C PRO A 39 -25.86 -22.84 32.45
N GLU A 40 -25.05 -23.15 33.45
CA GLU A 40 -23.60 -23.18 33.42
C GLU A 40 -23.07 -24.42 32.68
N SER A 41 -22.03 -24.19 31.86
CA SER A 41 -21.00 -25.14 31.43
C SER A 41 -21.37 -26.34 30.55
N ALA A 42 -21.09 -26.19 29.25
CA ALA A 42 -20.54 -27.26 28.42
C ALA A 42 -19.73 -26.64 27.27
N ALA A 43 -18.48 -26.25 27.55
CA ALA A 43 -17.49 -25.95 26.52
C ALA A 43 -16.95 -27.26 25.93
N GLY A 44 -16.89 -27.36 24.61
CA GLY A 44 -16.29 -28.52 23.93
C GLY A 44 -16.22 -28.39 22.41
N ASP A 45 -15.12 -27.80 21.94
CA ASP A 45 -14.34 -28.31 20.79
C ASP A 45 -14.77 -28.00 19.34
N THR A 46 -15.42 -26.87 19.05
CA THR A 46 -15.63 -26.42 17.64
C THR A 46 -14.95 -25.10 17.26
N ALA A 47 -14.13 -24.53 18.16
CA ALA A 47 -13.47 -23.23 17.94
C ALA A 47 -12.00 -23.33 17.45
N LYS A 48 -11.54 -24.52 17.03
CA LYS A 48 -10.14 -24.75 16.63
C LYS A 48 -9.91 -24.75 15.10
N GLN A 49 -10.84 -24.21 14.31
CA GLN A 49 -10.74 -24.26 12.83
C GLN A 49 -10.93 -22.91 12.12
N ILE A 50 -11.14 -21.82 12.86
CA ILE A 50 -11.12 -20.47 12.28
C ILE A 50 -9.86 -19.83 12.85
N GLY A 51 -8.83 -19.68 12.01
CA GLY A 51 -7.60 -18.99 12.39
C GLY A 51 -7.91 -17.67 13.08
N ASN A 52 -7.09 -17.29 14.07
CA ASN A 52 -7.27 -16.03 14.78
C ASN A 52 -7.36 -14.90 13.74
N PHE A 53 -8.24 -13.91 13.95
CA PHE A 53 -8.36 -12.76 13.05
C PHE A 53 -6.99 -12.10 12.78
N ALA A 54 -6.11 -12.10 13.77
CA ALA A 54 -4.73 -11.65 13.63
C ALA A 54 -3.96 -12.40 12.53
N ASP A 55 -4.10 -13.72 12.44
CA ASP A 55 -3.42 -14.56 11.45
C ASP A 55 -3.97 -14.32 10.04
N ILE A 56 -5.30 -14.19 9.91
CA ILE A 56 -5.96 -13.90 8.63
C ILE A 56 -5.61 -12.50 8.15
N LEU A 57 -5.56 -11.52 9.07
CA LEU A 57 -5.19 -10.15 8.77
C LEU A 57 -3.72 -10.06 8.32
N ALA A 58 -2.81 -10.72 9.04
CA ALA A 58 -1.40 -10.78 8.66
C ALA A 58 -1.23 -11.42 7.28
N HIS A 59 -1.87 -12.58 7.05
CA HIS A 59 -1.84 -13.26 5.75
C HIS A 59 -2.38 -12.38 4.62
N LYS A 60 -3.47 -11.64 4.83
CA LYS A 60 -4.02 -10.73 3.81
C LYS A 60 -3.14 -9.50 3.56
N ILE A 61 -2.36 -9.07 4.55
CA ILE A 61 -1.39 -7.99 4.39
C ILE A 61 -0.18 -8.47 3.58
N ASP A 62 0.26 -9.71 3.80
CA ASP A 62 1.43 -10.34 3.14
C ASP A 62 1.13 -10.95 1.76
N GLU A 63 -0.08 -11.45 1.50
CA GLU A 63 -0.48 -11.98 0.18
C GLU A 63 -0.29 -10.97 -0.96
N ASN A 64 -0.32 -9.68 -0.63
CA ASN A 64 -0.08 -8.58 -1.55
C ASN A 64 1.39 -8.12 -1.55
N GLY A 65 2.36 -9.02 -1.33
CA GLY A 65 3.78 -8.77 -1.02
C GLY A 65 4.59 -7.85 -1.95
N GLY A 66 3.97 -7.32 -3.01
CA GLY A 66 4.51 -6.22 -3.80
C GLY A 66 4.41 -4.86 -3.12
N VAL A 67 4.94 -3.85 -3.79
CA VAL A 67 4.92 -2.47 -3.26
C VAL A 67 3.50 -1.88 -3.26
N LYS A 68 3.12 -1.26 -2.13
CA LYS A 68 1.81 -0.62 -1.97
C LYS A 68 1.92 0.88 -2.26
N PHE A 69 0.84 1.48 -2.75
CA PHE A 69 0.76 2.94 -2.93
C PHE A 69 -0.27 3.54 -2.00
N SER A 70 0.11 4.58 -1.28
CA SER A 70 -0.82 5.35 -0.46
C SER A 70 -1.80 6.14 -1.34
N ALA A 71 -2.92 6.58 -0.77
CA ALA A 71 -3.86 7.46 -1.46
C ALA A 71 -3.19 8.75 -1.95
N HIS A 72 -2.26 9.30 -1.15
CA HIS A 72 -1.51 10.50 -1.53
C HIS A 72 -0.55 10.23 -2.68
N ALA A 73 0.13 9.08 -2.69
CA ALA A 73 0.99 8.69 -3.80
C ALA A 73 0.21 8.56 -5.10
N LEU A 74 -0.91 7.83 -5.08
CA LEU A 74 -1.76 7.66 -6.26
C LEU A 74 -2.29 8.99 -6.78
N GLN A 75 -2.77 9.86 -5.88
CA GLN A 75 -3.21 11.20 -6.26
C GLN A 75 -2.08 11.99 -6.95
N ARG A 76 -0.86 11.97 -6.39
CA ARG A 76 0.29 12.69 -6.98
C ARG A 76 0.76 12.10 -8.30
N ILE A 77 0.72 10.79 -8.45
CA ILE A 77 1.03 10.11 -9.70
C ILE A 77 0.06 10.56 -10.80
N SER A 78 -1.24 10.59 -10.50
CA SER A 78 -2.27 11.06 -11.45
C SER A 78 -2.15 12.55 -11.75
N GLU A 79 -2.02 13.40 -10.73
CA GLU A 79 -1.95 14.86 -10.90
C GLU A 79 -0.74 15.32 -11.72
N ARG A 80 0.33 14.53 -11.70
CA ARG A 80 1.60 14.85 -12.36
C ARG A 80 1.86 13.99 -13.60
N GLU A 81 0.87 13.20 -14.00
CA GLU A 81 0.95 12.31 -15.17
C GLU A 81 2.22 11.44 -15.14
N ILE A 82 2.60 10.98 -13.94
CA ILE A 82 3.75 10.09 -13.76
C ILE A 82 3.33 8.72 -14.31
N ASN A 83 4.00 8.29 -15.38
CA ASN A 83 3.75 6.98 -15.98
C ASN A 83 4.61 5.95 -15.25
N LEU A 84 3.97 4.99 -14.59
CA LEU A 84 4.65 3.85 -13.97
C LEU A 84 4.57 2.65 -14.91
N SER A 85 5.71 2.26 -15.47
CA SER A 85 5.84 1.00 -16.20
C SER A 85 6.01 -0.17 -15.23
N VAL A 86 5.84 -1.39 -15.74
CA VAL A 86 6.14 -2.62 -14.98
C VAL A 86 7.61 -2.65 -14.55
N SER A 87 8.52 -2.12 -15.37
CA SER A 87 9.94 -2.02 -15.04
C SER A 87 10.20 -1.04 -13.90
N ASP A 88 9.42 0.02 -13.78
CA ASP A 88 9.56 1.01 -12.72
C ASP A 88 9.11 0.43 -11.38
N LEU A 89 8.03 -0.35 -11.39
CA LEU A 89 7.56 -1.07 -10.19
C LEU A 89 8.61 -2.04 -9.67
N ASP A 90 9.23 -2.82 -10.57
CA ASP A 90 10.32 -3.74 -10.20
C ASP A 90 11.53 -2.99 -9.61
N ARG A 91 11.94 -1.88 -10.23
CA ARG A 91 13.04 -1.04 -9.70
C ARG A 91 12.69 -0.41 -8.34
N ILE A 92 11.44 0.01 -8.13
CA ILE A 92 10.98 0.51 -6.82
C ILE A 92 11.02 -0.62 -5.78
N GLU A 93 10.59 -1.83 -6.12
CA GLU A 93 10.65 -2.99 -5.23
C GLU A 93 12.08 -3.38 -4.87
N GLN A 94 12.98 -3.40 -5.86
CA GLN A 94 14.41 -3.62 -5.62
C GLN A 94 15.01 -2.52 -4.74
N GLY A 95 14.67 -1.26 -5.02
CA GLY A 95 15.05 -0.10 -4.21
C GLY A 95 14.62 -0.23 -2.77
N LEU A 96 13.36 -0.60 -2.56
CA LEU A 96 12.78 -0.84 -1.25
C LEU A 96 13.52 -1.95 -0.50
N LYS A 97 13.83 -3.06 -1.18
CA LYS A 97 14.62 -4.17 -0.60
C LYS A 97 16.03 -3.71 -0.22
N ASN A 98 16.70 -2.94 -1.08
CA ASN A 98 18.04 -2.45 -0.82
C ASN A 98 18.10 -1.56 0.43
N VAL A 99 17.13 -0.66 0.62
CA VAL A 99 17.07 0.19 1.82
C VAL A 99 16.62 -0.59 3.06
N GLU A 100 15.76 -1.61 2.88
CA GLU A 100 15.37 -2.56 3.92
C GLU A 100 16.56 -3.35 4.46
N GLU A 101 17.44 -3.86 3.58
CA GLU A 101 18.67 -4.55 3.95
C GLU A 101 19.66 -3.66 4.72
N LYS A 102 19.53 -2.34 4.60
CA LYS A 102 20.31 -1.36 5.36
C LYS A 102 19.61 -0.91 6.66
N GLY A 103 18.42 -1.43 6.94
CA GLY A 103 17.66 -1.13 8.15
C GLY A 103 16.97 0.24 8.13
N ALA A 104 16.78 0.83 6.95
CA ALA A 104 16.04 2.09 6.82
C ALA A 104 14.56 1.88 7.15
N ARG A 105 13.91 2.88 7.75
CA ARG A 105 12.46 2.83 8.05
C ARG A 105 11.67 3.72 7.11
N SER A 106 12.21 4.90 6.83
CA SER A 106 11.69 5.87 5.87
C SER A 106 12.80 6.22 4.89
N SER A 107 12.51 6.18 3.59
CA SER A 107 13.55 6.39 2.57
C SER A 107 13.05 7.20 1.38
N LEU A 108 13.95 7.92 0.73
CA LEU A 108 13.71 8.53 -0.57
C LEU A 108 14.38 7.68 -1.63
N LEU A 109 13.58 7.14 -2.55
CA LEU A 109 14.04 6.42 -3.72
C LEU A 109 14.05 7.38 -4.90
N LEU A 110 15.19 7.56 -5.55
CA LEU A 110 15.31 8.34 -6.77
C LEU A 110 15.39 7.38 -7.97
N LEU A 111 14.36 7.40 -8.79
CA LEU A 111 14.23 6.61 -10.00
C LEU A 111 14.21 7.57 -11.19
N ASP A 112 15.28 7.57 -11.97
CA ASP A 112 15.47 8.47 -13.12
C ASP A 112 15.25 9.95 -12.71
N ASP A 113 14.17 10.58 -13.17
CA ASP A 113 13.78 11.96 -12.82
C ASP A 113 12.57 12.03 -11.87
N THR A 114 12.25 10.94 -11.16
CA THR A 114 11.17 10.89 -10.17
C THR A 114 11.68 10.42 -8.81
N ALA A 115 11.28 11.10 -7.74
CA ALA A 115 11.55 10.73 -6.37
C ALA A 115 10.29 10.17 -5.69
N TYR A 116 10.47 9.10 -4.93
CA TYR A 116 9.43 8.43 -4.17
C TYR A 116 9.82 8.40 -2.70
N ILE A 117 8.93 8.88 -1.82
CA ILE A 117 9.12 8.68 -0.38
C ILE A 117 8.42 7.38 0.00
N VAL A 118 9.15 6.46 0.61
CA VAL A 118 8.67 5.14 0.96
C VAL A 118 8.79 4.88 2.45
N SER A 119 7.78 4.19 2.99
CA SER A 119 7.84 3.56 4.30
C SER A 119 8.25 2.11 4.09
N VAL A 120 9.45 1.76 4.56
CA VAL A 120 10.05 0.44 4.40
C VAL A 120 9.29 -0.60 5.22
N ASN A 121 8.99 -0.28 6.49
CA ASN A 121 8.24 -1.16 7.40
C ASN A 121 6.87 -1.59 6.83
N ASN A 122 6.20 -0.68 6.13
CA ASN A 122 4.88 -0.93 5.55
C ASN A 122 4.94 -1.31 4.07
N ARG A 123 6.15 -1.37 3.48
CA ARG A 123 6.41 -1.56 2.05
C ARG A 123 5.51 -0.67 1.17
N THR A 124 5.38 0.60 1.55
CA THR A 124 4.38 1.52 0.98
C THR A 124 5.02 2.81 0.47
N VAL A 125 4.75 3.17 -0.78
CA VAL A 125 5.03 4.48 -1.36
C VAL A 125 4.04 5.50 -0.80
N ILE A 126 4.56 6.48 -0.08
CA ILE A 126 3.79 7.54 0.58
C ILE A 126 3.52 8.67 -0.39
N THR A 127 4.52 9.10 -1.17
CA THR A 127 4.36 10.17 -2.17
C THR A 127 5.30 9.97 -3.36
N ALA A 128 4.96 10.60 -4.48
CA ALA A 128 5.74 10.62 -5.71
C ALA A 128 5.91 12.06 -6.19
N MET A 129 7.10 12.40 -6.70
CA MET A 129 7.40 13.73 -7.20
C MET A 129 8.42 13.74 -8.34
N SER A 130 8.26 14.62 -9.32
CA SER A 130 9.29 14.84 -10.33
C SER A 130 10.46 15.65 -9.76
N LYS A 131 11.65 15.40 -10.28
CA LYS A 131 12.92 16.03 -9.88
C LYS A 131 12.90 17.55 -9.97
N GLU A 132 12.22 18.10 -10.98
CA GLU A 132 12.03 19.55 -11.15
C GLU A 132 11.32 20.17 -9.94
N GLN A 133 10.39 19.43 -9.34
CA GLN A 133 9.63 19.84 -8.16
C GLN A 133 10.31 19.44 -6.84
N THR A 134 11.45 18.76 -6.91
CA THR A 134 12.32 18.48 -5.76
C THR A 134 13.28 19.64 -5.50
N ILE A 135 13.58 20.47 -6.52
CA ILE A 135 14.54 21.58 -6.40
C ILE A 135 14.03 22.63 -5.40
N GLY A 136 14.83 22.86 -4.36
CA GLY A 136 14.51 23.83 -3.30
C GLY A 136 13.66 23.26 -2.16
N ASN A 137 13.19 22.02 -2.26
CA ASN A 137 12.40 21.38 -1.20
C ASN A 137 13.29 20.65 -0.21
N VAL A 138 12.98 20.78 1.09
CA VAL A 138 13.66 20.07 2.18
C VAL A 138 12.76 18.93 2.66
N PHE A 139 13.27 17.71 2.57
CA PHE A 139 12.60 16.51 3.08
C PHE A 139 13.25 16.11 4.40
N THR A 140 12.42 15.87 5.41
CA THR A 140 12.86 15.44 6.74
C THR A 140 12.27 14.06 7.04
N ASN A 141 12.73 13.43 8.13
CA ASN A 141 12.24 12.11 8.54
C ASN A 141 12.49 11.04 7.45
N ILE A 142 13.65 11.16 6.80
CA ILE A 142 14.19 10.23 5.83
C ILE A 142 15.51 9.72 6.40
N ASP A 143 15.60 8.42 6.62
CA ASP A 143 16.78 7.78 7.21
C ASP A 143 17.79 7.38 6.14
N SER A 144 17.35 7.26 4.89
CA SER A 144 18.19 6.79 3.77
C SER A 144 17.71 7.31 2.43
N VAL A 145 18.65 7.44 1.51
CA VAL A 145 18.38 7.76 0.11
C VAL A 145 19.02 6.67 -0.76
N ALA A 146 18.26 6.14 -1.70
CA ALA A 146 18.78 5.18 -2.69
C ALA A 146 18.47 5.67 -4.10
N ILE A 147 19.45 5.51 -4.99
CA ILE A 147 19.32 5.81 -6.41
C ILE A 147 19.14 4.47 -7.12
N VAL A 148 18.07 4.33 -7.89
CA VAL A 148 17.59 3.07 -8.47
C VAL A 148 17.31 3.20 -9.95
#